data_AF-A0A935VFJ2-F1
#
_entry.id   AF-A0A935VFJ2-F1
#
_cell.length_a   1.000
_cell.length_b   1.000
_cell.length_c   1.000
_cell.angle_alpha   90.00
_cell.angle_beta   90.00
_cell.angle_gamma   90.00
#
_symmetry.space_group_name_H-M   'P 1'
#
loop_
_entity.id
_entity.type
_entity.pdbx_description
1 polymer ?
#
loop_
_entity_poly.entity_id
_entity_poly.type
_entity_poly.pdbx_seq_one_letter_code
_entity_poly.pdbx_strand_id
1 'polypeptide(L)'
;MEYLSKSLFFVFLVISILLVLFSIYVFFDVLLDPAIKKSDAYTFLQGGGIIVLGLYFTYQYGYMPTDFMKGLIILVVTLIIAIVWVIIGLFFLSGPSRWQ
;
A
#
# COMPACT_ATOMS: atom_id res chain seq x y z
N MET A 1 -2.94 -23.24 -14.58
CA MET A 1 -2.28 -21.92 -14.61
C MET A 1 -3.29 -20.78 -14.45
N GLU A 2 -4.34 -20.72 -15.27
CA GLU A 2 -5.29 -19.59 -15.28
C GLU A 2 -6.08 -19.38 -13.97
N TYR A 3 -6.45 -20.46 -13.28
CA TYR A 3 -7.11 -20.37 -11.96
C TYR A 3 -6.17 -19.86 -10.87
N LEU A 4 -4.90 -20.28 -10.90
CA LEU A 4 -3.90 -19.86 -9.92
C LEU A 4 -3.61 -18.35 -10.02
N SER A 5 -3.47 -17.83 -11.25
CA SER A 5 -3.21 -16.41 -11.47
C SER A 5 -4.40 -15.53 -11.10
N LYS A 6 -5.64 -15.98 -11.35
CA LYS A 6 -6.86 -15.30 -10.88
C LYS A 6 -6.96 -15.28 -9.35
N SER A 7 -6.70 -16.40 -8.68
CA SER A 7 -6.69 -16.44 -7.22
C SER A 7 -5.61 -15.52 -6.62
N LEU A 8 -4.39 -15.55 -7.15
CA LEU A 8 -3.30 -14.67 -6.71
C LEU A 8 -3.66 -13.19 -6.90
N PHE A 9 -4.30 -12.84 -8.02
CA PHE A 9 -4.77 -11.48 -8.26
C PHE A 9 -5.72 -11.00 -7.16
N PHE A 10 -6.74 -11.79 -6.81
CA PHE A 10 -7.69 -11.38 -5.77
C PHE A 10 -7.04 -11.33 -4.38
N VAL A 11 -6.16 -12.27 -4.04
CA VAL A 11 -5.43 -12.25 -2.77
C VAL A 11 -4.59 -10.97 -2.66
N PHE A 12 -3.81 -10.65 -3.69
CA PHE A 12 -2.98 -9.45 -3.70
C PHE A 12 -3.80 -8.17 -3.70
N LEU A 13 -4.94 -8.14 -4.40
CA LEU A 13 -5.86 -7.00 -4.38
C LEU A 13 -6.38 -6.73 -2.97
N VAL A 14 -6.84 -7.79 -2.27
CA VAL A 14 -7.32 -7.68 -0.88
C VAL A 14 -6.21 -7.18 0.05
N ILE A 15 -5.00 -7.74 -0.07
CA ILE A 15 -3.84 -7.28 0.73
C ILE A 15 -3.56 -5.79 0.47
N SER A 16 -3.52 -5.36 -0.79
CA SER A 16 -3.28 -3.96 -1.14
C SER A 16 -4.36 -3.03 -0.58
N ILE A 17 -5.64 -3.43 -0.61
CA ILE A 17 -6.73 -2.66 0.00
C ILE A 17 -6.54 -2.56 1.53
N LEU A 18 -6.21 -3.67 2.19
CA LEU A 18 -5.93 -3.66 3.63
C LEU A 18 -4.75 -2.75 3.98
N LEU A 19 -3.72 -2.70 3.15
CA LEU A 19 -2.59 -1.79 3.34
C LEU A 19 -2.99 -0.32 3.17
N VAL A 20 -3.89 0.02 2.24
CA VAL A 20 -4.44 1.38 2.12
C VAL A 20 -5.21 1.76 3.39
N LEU A 21 -6.07 0.87 3.88
CA LEU A 21 -6.83 1.11 5.12
C LEU A 21 -5.92 1.27 6.33
N PHE A 22 -4.87 0.44 6.42
CA PHE A 22 -3.84 0.57 7.44
C PHE A 22 -3.12 1.92 7.37
N SER A 23 -2.70 2.37 6.18
CA SER A 23 -2.05 3.67 6.01
C SER A 23 -2.96 4.83 6.41
N ILE A 24 -4.25 4.77 6.09
CA ILE A 24 -5.24 5.79 6.49
C ILE A 24 -5.43 5.80 8.01
N TYR A 25 -5.58 4.62 8.62
CA TYR A 25 -5.71 4.49 10.06
C TYR A 25 -4.51 5.10 10.80
N VAL A 26 -3.29 4.71 10.40
CA VAL A 26 -2.06 5.22 11.01
C VAL A 26 -1.86 6.71 10.74
N PHE A 27 -2.25 7.19 9.56
CA PHE A 27 -2.24 8.62 9.26
C PHE A 27 -3.05 9.42 10.28
N PHE A 28 -4.29 9.01 10.57
CA PHE A 28 -5.13 9.71 11.54
C PHE A 28 -4.61 9.56 12.96
N ASP A 29 -4.11 8.38 13.33
CA ASP A 29 -3.50 8.13 14.64
C ASP A 29 -2.33 9.10 14.90
N VAL A 30 -1.40 9.21 13.93
CA VAL A 30 -0.22 10.10 14.03
C VAL A 30 -0.60 11.58 13.89
N LEU A 31 -1.60 11.93 13.09
CA LEU A 31 -2.02 13.31 12.88
C LEU A 31 -2.67 13.92 14.13
N LEU A 32 -3.42 13.09 14.87
CA LEU A 32 -4.15 13.49 16.08
C LEU A 32 -3.29 13.42 17.34
N ASP A 33 -2.17 12.70 17.32
CA ASP A 33 -1.22 12.66 18.43
C ASP A 33 -0.41 13.97 18.51
N PRO A 34 -0.57 14.78 19.57
CA PRO A 34 0.16 16.03 19.73
C PRO A 34 1.66 15.82 20.05
N ALA A 35 2.07 14.62 20.46
CA ALA A 35 3.47 14.32 20.80
C ALA A 35 4.31 13.92 19.58
N ILE A 36 3.70 13.64 18.43
CA ILE A 36 4.38 13.12 17.24
C ILE A 36 4.55 14.22 16.18
N LYS A 37 5.66 14.17 15.45
CA LYS A 37 5.91 15.07 14.33
C LYS A 37 4.91 14.79 13.22
N LYS A 38 4.11 15.81 12.87
CA LYS A 38 3.12 15.73 11.78
C LYS A 38 3.74 15.40 10.42
N SER A 39 5.04 15.60 10.24
CA SER A 39 5.80 15.13 9.05
C SER A 39 5.59 13.64 8.78
N ASP A 40 5.51 12.84 9.84
CA ASP A 40 5.47 11.39 9.74
C ASP A 40 4.10 10.95 9.20
N ALA A 41 3.02 11.63 9.60
CA ALA A 41 1.69 11.42 9.04
C ALA A 41 1.70 11.62 7.51
N TYR A 42 2.35 12.67 6.99
CA TYR A 42 2.40 12.88 5.54
C TYR A 42 3.13 11.75 4.80
N THR A 43 4.11 11.10 5.42
CA THR A 43 4.73 9.90 4.87
C THR A 43 3.70 8.77 4.76
N PHE A 44 2.84 8.56 5.77
CA PHE A 44 1.71 7.62 5.75
C PHE A 44 0.71 7.88 4.63
N LEU A 45 0.39 9.15 4.40
CA LEU A 45 -0.51 9.57 3.33
C LEU A 45 0.11 9.33 1.93
N GLN A 46 1.40 9.65 1.75
CA GLN A 46 2.10 9.42 0.48
C GLN A 46 2.19 7.94 0.13
N GLY A 47 2.52 7.09 1.10
CA GLY A 47 2.55 5.64 0.92
C GLY A 47 1.19 5.06 0.50
N GLY A 48 0.14 5.45 1.22
CA GLY A 48 -1.24 5.08 0.86
C GLY A 48 -1.62 5.55 -0.55
N GLY A 49 -1.24 6.78 -0.91
CA GLY A 49 -1.49 7.35 -2.24
C GLY A 49 -0.82 6.56 -3.37
N ILE A 50 0.44 6.13 -3.20
CA ILE A 50 1.14 5.29 -4.18
C ILE A 50 0.43 3.95 -4.38
N ILE A 51 -0.05 3.32 -3.30
CA ILE A 51 -0.79 2.05 -3.37
C ILE A 51 -2.12 2.25 -4.10
N VAL A 52 -2.84 3.34 -3.83
CA VAL A 52 -4.09 3.69 -4.52
C VAL A 52 -3.85 3.90 -6.02
N LEU A 53 -2.77 4.58 -6.41
CA LEU A 53 -2.41 4.75 -7.82
C LEU A 53 -2.10 3.38 -8.48
N GLY A 54 -1.36 2.52 -7.80
CA GLY A 54 -1.09 1.16 -8.27
C GLY A 54 -2.37 0.35 -8.48
N LEU A 55 -3.29 0.38 -7.50
CA LEU A 55 -4.60 -0.25 -7.59
C LEU A 55 -5.46 0.30 -8.73
N TYR A 56 -5.41 1.62 -8.97
CA TYR A 56 -6.11 2.24 -10.10
C TYR A 56 -5.61 1.69 -11.44
N PHE A 57 -4.29 1.62 -11.64
CA PHE A 57 -3.74 1.02 -12.86
C PHE A 57 -4.03 -0.48 -12.96
N THR A 58 -3.97 -1.21 -11.86
CA THR A 58 -4.40 -2.62 -11.82
C THR A 58 -5.86 -2.78 -12.22
N TYR A 59 -6.76 -1.87 -11.81
CA TYR A 59 -8.16 -1.89 -12.22
C TYR A 59 -8.32 -1.65 -13.73
N GLN A 60 -7.59 -0.68 -14.29
CA GLN A 60 -7.63 -0.37 -15.73
C GLN A 60 -7.22 -1.55 -16.61
N TYR A 61 -6.19 -2.33 -16.21
CA TYR A 61 -5.66 -3.43 -17.01
C TYR A 61 -6.14 -4.83 -16.56
N GLY A 62 -6.69 -4.97 -15.36
CA GLY A 62 -7.02 -6.25 -14.74
C GLY A 62 -8.37 -6.84 -15.15
N TYR A 63 -9.25 -6.06 -15.78
CA TYR A 63 -10.59 -6.54 -16.19
C TYR A 63 -10.64 -7.14 -17.60
N MET A 64 -9.73 -6.76 -18.50
CA MET A 64 -9.70 -7.31 -19.86
C MET A 64 -8.87 -8.61 -19.89
N PRO A 65 -9.41 -9.73 -20.41
CA PRO A 65 -8.67 -11.00 -20.50
C PRO A 65 -7.35 -10.89 -21.27
N THR A 66 -7.28 -9.98 -22.24
CA THR A 66 -6.10 -9.70 -23.07
C THR A 66 -4.95 -9.06 -22.29
N ASP A 67 -5.26 -8.29 -21.26
CA ASP A 67 -4.29 -7.49 -20.50
C ASP A 67 -4.16 -7.91 -19.04
N PHE A 68 -4.85 -8.99 -18.64
CA PHE A 68 -4.86 -9.52 -17.28
C PHE A 68 -3.44 -9.74 -16.71
N MET A 69 -2.49 -10.20 -17.53
CA MET A 69 -1.09 -10.33 -17.10
C MET A 69 -0.39 -9.01 -16.82
N LYS A 70 -0.70 -7.95 -17.55
CA LYS A 70 -0.19 -6.62 -17.24
C LYS A 70 -0.76 -6.14 -15.91
N GLY A 71 -2.07 -6.33 -15.69
CA GLY A 71 -2.72 -6.01 -14.41
C GLY A 71 -2.10 -6.72 -13.21
N LEU A 72 -1.81 -8.02 -13.34
CA LEU A 72 -1.16 -8.81 -12.30
C LEU A 72 0.28 -8.33 -12.02
N ILE A 73 1.07 -8.02 -13.05
CA ILE A 73 2.44 -7.50 -12.88
C ILE A 73 2.40 -6.16 -12.13
N ILE A 74 1.52 -5.24 -12.52
CA ILE A 74 1.34 -3.95 -11.85
C ILE A 74 0.96 -4.16 -10.38
N LEU A 75 0.06 -5.11 -10.10
CA LEU A 75 -0.36 -5.42 -8.74
C LEU A 75 0.81 -5.95 -7.89
N VAL A 76 1.63 -6.86 -8.43
CA VAL A 76 2.82 -7.38 -7.75
C VAL A 76 3.83 -6.26 -7.46
N VAL A 77 4.09 -5.40 -8.44
CA VAL A 77 5.00 -4.24 -8.27
C VAL A 77 4.46 -3.28 -7.19
N THR A 78 3.15 -3.01 -7.21
CA THR A 78 2.48 -2.18 -6.19
C THR A 78 2.68 -2.77 -4.80
N LEU A 79 2.55 -4.10 -4.68
CA LEU A 79 2.67 -4.81 -3.40
C LEU A 79 4.12 -4.79 -2.87
N ILE A 80 5.11 -4.93 -3.74
CA ILE A 80 6.53 -4.80 -3.38
C ILE A 80 6.82 -3.39 -2.83
N ILE A 81 6.37 -2.35 -3.53
CA ILE A 81 6.53 -0.96 -3.09
C ILE A 81 5.80 -0.74 -1.75
N ALA A 82 4.60 -1.30 -1.61
CA ALA A 82 3.83 -1.22 -0.37
C ALA A 82 4.57 -1.87 0.81
N ILE A 83 5.19 -3.04 0.63
CA ILE A 83 5.98 -3.72 1.66
C ILE A 83 7.18 -2.87 2.08
N VAL A 84 7.97 -2.39 1.11
CA VAL A 84 9.12 -1.52 1.40
C VAL A 84 8.66 -0.31 2.21
N TRP A 85 7.53 0.26 1.82
CA TRP A 85 6.98 1.43 2.47
C TRP A 85 6.45 1.13 3.88
N VAL A 86 5.76 0.00 4.11
CA VAL A 86 5.34 -0.43 5.46
C VAL A 86 6.55 -0.63 6.37
N ILE A 87 7.63 -1.22 5.87
CA ILE A 87 8.88 -1.38 6.63
C ILE A 87 9.41 0.00 7.04
N ILE A 88 9.51 0.94 6.10
CA ILE A 88 9.92 2.33 6.38
C ILE A 88 9.01 2.97 7.44
N GLY A 89 7.69 2.86 7.27
CA GLY A 89 6.71 3.39 8.22
C GLY A 89 6.85 2.80 9.62
N LEU A 90 7.07 1.49 9.74
CA LEU A 90 7.32 0.83 11.03
C LEU A 90 8.63 1.33 11.67
N PHE A 91 9.68 1.61 10.89
CA PHE A 91 10.90 2.23 11.41
C PHE A 91 10.68 3.67 11.90
N PHE A 92 9.80 4.46 11.29
CA PHE A 92 9.45 5.79 11.81
C PHE A 92 8.58 5.74 13.07
N LEU A 93 7.66 4.77 13.16
CA LEU A 93 6.81 4.56 14.34
C LEU A 93 7.53 3.87 15.51
N SER A 94 8.59 3.10 15.26
CA SER A 94 9.25 2.28 16.29
C SER A 94 10.72 2.67 16.50
N GLY A 95 11.26 3.54 15.65
CA GLY A 95 12.68 3.89 15.62
C GLY A 95 13.04 5.14 16.42
N PRO A 96 14.33 5.51 16.41
CA PRO A 96 14.89 6.57 17.25
C PRO A 96 14.23 7.94 17.09
N SER A 97 13.53 8.18 15.97
CA SER A 97 12.79 9.41 15.69
C SER A 97 11.65 9.70 16.66
N ARG A 98 11.10 8.69 17.35
CA ARG A 98 10.13 8.86 18.47
C ARG A 98 10.80 9.06 19.83
N TRP A 99 12.08 8.70 19.96
CA TRP A 99 12.85 8.79 21.21
C TRP A 99 13.61 10.13 21.31
N GLN A 100 13.51 10.98 20.28
CA GLN A 100 14.09 12.32 20.17
C GLN A 100 13.02 13.37 19.91
#